data_AF-A0A519WMK5-F1
#
_entry.id   AF-A0A519WMK5-F1
#
_cell.length_a   1.000
_cell.length_b   1.000
_cell.length_c   1.000
_cell.angle_alpha   90.00
_cell.angle_beta   90.00
_cell.angle_gamma   90.00
#
_symmetry.space_group_name_H-M   'P 1'
#
loop_
_entity.id
_entity.type
_entity.pdbx_description
1 polymer ?
#
loop_
_entity_poly.entity_id
_entity_poly.type
_entity_poly.pdbx_seq_one_letter_code
_entity_poly.pdbx_strand_id
1 'polypeptide(L)'
;AESIREISVEIMMEGLSANPIFLAHQHVVNIGEMILDRTELNTDWTIQASTFEEFVEKGIITPEKKTLFLKNYKKPEDYMCLFVVTPEGANFVFYPYKKRK
;
A
#
# COMPACT_ATOMS: atom_id res chain seq x y z
N ALA A 1 2.53 9.88 7.65
CA ALA A 1 3.14 9.95 6.30
C ALA A 1 4.62 9.63 6.35
N GLU A 2 5.37 10.17 7.31
CA GLU A 2 6.80 9.86 7.50
C GLU A 2 7.03 8.38 7.83
N SER A 3 6.33 7.81 8.81
CA SER A 3 6.44 6.38 9.16
C SER A 3 6.14 5.43 7.99
N ILE A 4 5.13 5.75 7.17
CA ILE A 4 4.80 4.97 5.95
C ILE A 4 5.94 5.05 4.92
N ARG A 5 6.66 6.18 4.86
CA ARG A 5 7.82 6.34 3.98
C ARG A 5 8.99 5.51 4.44
N GLU A 6 9.27 5.51 5.74
CA GLU A 6 10.35 4.72 6.33
C GLU A 6 10.16 3.24 6.04
N ILE A 7 8.96 2.71 6.28
CA ILE A 7 8.62 1.31 5.98
C ILE A 7 8.75 1.01 4.49
N SER A 8 8.31 1.92 3.62
CA SER A 8 8.50 1.76 2.17
C SER A 8 9.97 1.65 1.79
N VAL A 9 10.83 2.45 2.42
CA VAL A 9 12.28 2.45 2.16
C VAL A 9 12.92 1.18 2.71
N GLU A 10 12.50 0.72 3.89
CA GLU A 10 12.96 -0.53 4.50
C GLU A 10 12.63 -1.76 3.62
N ILE A 11 11.38 -1.90 3.16
CA ILE A 11 10.96 -2.98 2.25
C ILE A 11 11.85 -3.03 0.99
N MET A 12 12.23 -1.87 0.46
CA MET A 12 13.11 -1.78 -0.71
C MET A 12 14.57 -2.08 -0.36
N MET A 13 15.08 -1.58 0.77
CA MET A 13 16.47 -1.77 1.21
C MET A 13 16.75 -3.22 1.58
N GLU A 14 15.79 -3.90 2.19
CA GLU A 14 15.88 -5.33 2.51
C GLU A 14 15.67 -6.23 1.29
N GLY A 15 15.29 -5.66 0.14
CA GLY A 15 15.07 -6.40 -1.10
C GLY A 15 13.81 -7.26 -1.09
N LEU A 16 12.86 -6.98 -0.20
CA LEU A 16 11.58 -7.69 -0.10
C LEU A 16 10.69 -7.39 -1.31
N SER A 17 10.63 -6.13 -1.75
CA SER A 17 9.92 -5.72 -2.95
C SER A 17 10.36 -4.33 -3.44
N ALA A 18 10.28 -4.12 -4.75
CA ALA A 18 10.45 -2.79 -5.37
C ALA A 18 9.13 -1.98 -5.41
N ASN A 19 8.00 -2.61 -5.09
CA ASN A 19 6.66 -2.06 -5.26
C ASN A 19 5.82 -2.25 -3.97
N PRO A 20 6.17 -1.57 -2.86
CA PRO A 20 5.41 -1.65 -1.62
C PRO A 20 4.00 -1.05 -1.75
N ILE A 21 2.99 -1.77 -1.29
CA ILE A 21 1.58 -1.38 -1.32
C ILE A 21 1.07 -1.23 0.12
N PHE A 22 0.47 -0.10 0.42
CA PHE A 22 -0.12 0.19 1.72
C PHE A 22 -1.63 0.03 1.66
N LEU A 23 -2.15 -0.93 2.42
CA LEU A 23 -3.57 -1.24 2.49
C LEU A 23 -4.23 -0.36 3.55
N ALA A 24 -5.18 0.49 3.16
CA ALA A 24 -5.99 1.27 4.08
C ALA A 24 -7.41 0.72 4.10
N HIS A 25 -7.88 0.25 5.24
CA HIS A 25 -9.20 -0.39 5.35
C HIS A 25 -9.88 -0.07 6.68
N GLN A 26 -11.21 -0.21 6.69
CA GLN A 26 -12.04 -0.06 7.90
C GLN A 26 -12.47 -1.40 8.51
N HIS A 27 -12.29 -2.50 7.78
CA HIS A 27 -12.71 -3.85 8.17
C HIS A 27 -11.51 -4.78 8.15
N VAL A 28 -11.49 -5.81 8.98
CA VAL A 28 -10.36 -6.76 9.08
C VAL A 28 -10.00 -7.33 7.69
N VAL A 29 -8.72 -7.19 7.33
CA VAL A 29 -8.13 -7.79 6.13
C VAL A 29 -6.91 -8.62 6.54
N ASN A 30 -6.78 -9.82 5.97
CA ASN A 30 -5.64 -10.73 6.23
C ASN A 30 -4.61 -10.66 5.08
N ILE A 31 -4.12 -9.46 4.78
CA ILE A 31 -3.14 -9.22 3.70
C ILE A 31 -2.05 -8.27 4.21
N GLY A 32 -0.80 -8.67 4.05
CA GLY A 32 0.35 -7.92 4.55
C GLY A 32 0.44 -7.87 6.07
N GLU A 33 1.31 -6.99 6.56
CA GLU A 33 1.59 -6.80 7.98
C GLU A 33 0.99 -5.50 8.48
N MET A 34 0.41 -5.53 9.68
CA MET A 34 -0.16 -4.34 10.29
C MET A 34 0.95 -3.39 10.74
N ILE A 35 0.90 -2.16 10.24
CA ILE A 35 1.88 -1.13 10.57
C ILE A 35 1.31 -0.05 11.48
N LEU A 36 0.02 0.24 11.35
CA LEU A 36 -0.70 1.23 12.15
C LEU A 36 -2.11 0.71 12.40
N ASP A 37 -2.45 0.50 13.67
CA ASP A 37 -3.81 0.11 14.05
C ASP A 37 -4.72 1.35 14.15
N ARG A 38 -6.01 1.16 13.85
CA ARG A 38 -7.07 2.15 14.06
C ARG A 38 -7.06 2.78 15.46
N THR A 39 -6.72 1.99 16.48
CA THR A 39 -6.59 2.43 17.87
C THR A 39 -5.43 3.41 18.07
N GLU A 40 -4.29 3.18 17.40
CA GLU A 40 -3.13 4.08 17.42
C GLU A 40 -3.41 5.36 16.64
N LEU A 41 -4.14 5.25 15.53
CA LEU A 41 -4.47 6.39 14.67
C LEU A 41 -5.61 7.26 15.21
N ASN A 42 -6.38 6.79 16.20
CA ASN A 42 -7.64 7.41 16.62
C ASN A 42 -8.58 7.67 15.42
N THR A 43 -8.63 6.73 14.47
CA THR A 43 -9.50 6.77 13.29
C THR A 43 -10.11 5.40 13.06
N ASP A 44 -11.13 5.30 12.20
CA ASP A 44 -11.68 4.00 11.79
C ASP A 44 -10.82 3.25 10.77
N TRP A 45 -9.58 3.67 10.54
CA TRP A 45 -8.71 3.14 9.50
C TRP A 45 -7.52 2.40 10.10
N THR A 46 -7.29 1.19 9.61
CA THR A 46 -6.06 0.43 9.83
C THR A 46 -5.22 0.51 8.57
N ILE A 47 -3.90 0.68 8.74
CA ILE A 47 -2.94 0.64 7.63
C ILE A 47 -2.07 -0.62 7.77
N GLN A 48 -1.98 -1.38 6.69
CA GLN A 48 -1.07 -2.52 6.56
C GLN A 48 -0.06 -2.26 5.45
N ALA A 49 1.15 -2.80 5.59
CA ALA A 49 2.15 -2.84 4.54
C ALA A 49 2.14 -4.21 3.87
N SER A 50 2.14 -4.21 2.56
CA SER A 50 2.15 -5.41 1.71
C SER A 50 2.98 -5.09 0.46
N THR A 51 3.10 -6.06 -0.44
CA THR A 51 3.89 -5.93 -1.66
C THR A 51 3.04 -6.24 -2.87
N PHE A 52 3.47 -5.73 -4.03
CA PHE A 52 2.84 -6.07 -5.30
C PHE A 52 2.81 -7.58 -5.56
N GLU A 53 3.89 -8.27 -5.19
CA GLU A 53 4.01 -9.73 -5.31
C GLU A 53 2.91 -10.43 -4.53
N GLU A 54 2.70 -10.06 -3.25
CA GLU A 54 1.63 -10.63 -2.42
C GLU A 54 0.25 -10.35 -3.02
N PHE A 55 0.01 -9.15 -3.56
CA PHE A 55 -1.25 -8.81 -4.21
C PHE A 55 -1.53 -9.66 -5.46
N VAL A 56 -0.49 -10.05 -6.20
CA VAL A 56 -0.62 -10.95 -7.35
C VAL A 56 -0.84 -12.39 -6.89
N GLU A 57 -0.11 -12.85 -5.87
CA GLU A 57 -0.26 -14.20 -5.29
C GLU A 57 -1.64 -14.43 -4.68
N LYS A 58 -2.19 -13.43 -3.99
CA LYS A 58 -3.54 -13.45 -3.42
C LYS A 58 -4.64 -13.30 -4.47
N GLY A 59 -4.29 -13.06 -5.74
CA GLY A 59 -5.25 -12.87 -6.84
C GLY A 59 -5.99 -11.54 -6.84
N ILE A 60 -5.55 -10.57 -6.04
CA ILE A 60 -6.13 -9.20 -5.99
C ILE A 60 -5.76 -8.46 -7.28
N ILE A 61 -4.51 -8.58 -7.71
CA ILE A 61 -4.04 -8.11 -9.00
C ILE A 61 -3.97 -9.31 -9.95
N THR A 62 -4.95 -9.38 -10.85
CA THR A 62 -4.97 -10.40 -11.90
C THR A 62 -3.75 -10.28 -12.83
N PRO A 63 -3.22 -11.39 -13.37
CA PRO A 63 -2.05 -11.39 -14.26
C PRO A 63 -2.15 -10.40 -15.44
N GLU A 64 -3.34 -10.23 -16.01
CA GLU A 64 -3.62 -9.31 -17.12
C GLU A 64 -3.45 -7.83 -16.72
N LYS A 65 -3.75 -7.51 -15.45
CA LYS A 65 -3.59 -6.16 -14.89
C LYS A 65 -2.19 -5.91 -14.35
N LYS A 66 -1.36 -6.95 -14.19
CA LYS A 66 0.02 -6.87 -13.66
C LYS A 66 0.85 -5.84 -14.44
N THR A 67 0.90 -5.98 -15.76
CA THR A 67 1.68 -5.10 -16.65
C THR A 67 1.16 -3.67 -16.63
N LEU A 68 -0.16 -3.49 -16.64
CA LEU A 68 -0.77 -2.16 -16.59
C LEU A 68 -0.51 -1.47 -15.25
N PHE A 69 -0.59 -2.22 -14.15
CA PHE A 69 -0.34 -1.70 -12.80
C PHE A 69 1.10 -1.22 -12.67
N LEU A 70 2.08 -2.06 -13.03
CA LEU A 70 3.50 -1.72 -12.98
C LEU A 70 3.84 -0.51 -13.87
N LYS A 71 3.22 -0.41 -15.05
CA LYS A 71 3.41 0.74 -15.95
C LYS A 71 2.92 2.07 -15.33
N ASN A 72 1.86 2.02 -14.53
CA ASN A 72 1.30 3.20 -13.86
C ASN A 72 1.84 3.39 -12.44
N TYR A 73 2.68 2.47 -11.96
CA TYR A 73 3.23 2.52 -10.62
C TYR A 73 4.15 3.73 -10.47
N LYS A 74 3.87 4.58 -9.48
CA LYS A 74 4.69 5.77 -9.21
C LYS A 74 5.91 5.40 -8.37
N LYS A 75 6.95 6.23 -8.45
CA LYS A 75 8.19 6.03 -7.69
C LYS A 75 7.88 5.90 -6.18
N PRO A 76 8.22 4.77 -5.55
CA PRO A 76 7.95 4.53 -4.13
C PRO A 76 8.75 5.47 -3.20
N GLU A 77 9.80 6.12 -3.70
CA GLU A 77 10.54 7.13 -2.92
C GLU A 77 9.75 8.45 -2.77
N ASP A 78 8.89 8.77 -3.75
CA ASP A 78 8.16 10.03 -3.87
C ASP A 78 6.66 9.86 -3.53
N TYR A 79 6.08 8.71 -3.87
CA TYR A 79 4.66 8.40 -3.74
C TYR A 79 4.44 7.07 -3.01
N MET A 80 3.52 7.06 -2.05
CA MET A 80 2.98 5.82 -1.48
C MET A 80 1.89 5.27 -2.41
N CYS A 81 1.97 3.98 -2.71
CA CYS A 81 0.87 3.25 -3.34
C CYS A 81 -0.10 2.80 -2.26
N LEU A 82 -1.30 3.39 -2.22
CA LEU A 82 -2.36 3.03 -1.28
C LEU A 82 -3.40 2.19 -1.98
N PHE A 83 -3.82 1.09 -1.35
CA PHE A 83 -5.03 0.36 -1.72
C PHE A 83 -6.08 0.62 -0.66
N VAL A 84 -7.04 1.47 -0.99
CA VAL A 84 -8.10 1.91 -0.09
C VAL A 84 -9.30 1.01 -0.27
N VAL A 85 -9.73 0.34 0.79
CA VAL A 85 -10.89 -0.54 0.82
C VAL A 85 -12.00 0.11 1.64
N THR A 86 -13.15 0.30 1.00
CA THR A 86 -14.37 0.87 1.58
C THR A 86 -15.54 -0.07 1.32
N PRO A 87 -16.70 0.14 1.97
CA PRO A 87 -17.92 -0.61 1.65
C PRO A 87 -18.37 -0.48 0.18
N GLU A 88 -18.02 0.62 -0.48
CA GLU A 88 -18.37 0.88 -1.89
C GLU A 88 -17.45 0.15 -2.88
N GLY A 89 -16.28 -0.30 -2.42
CA GLY A 89 -15.29 -1.01 -3.23
C GLY A 89 -13.85 -0.68 -2.82
N ALA A 90 -12.91 -1.11 -3.66
CA ALA A 90 -11.49 -0.93 -3.43
C ALA A 90 -10.81 -0.24 -4.62
N ASN A 91 -9.90 0.70 -4.33
CA ASN A 91 -9.19 1.47 -5.34
C ASN A 91 -7.72 1.67 -4.98
N PHE A 92 -6.89 1.76 -6.03
CA PHE A 92 -5.49 2.16 -5.88
C PHE A 92 -5.34 3.67 -6.03
N VAL A 93 -4.64 4.28 -5.07
CA VAL A 93 -4.37 5.71 -5.00
C VAL A 93 -2.87 5.92 -4.80
N PHE A 94 -2.25 6.75 -5.64
CA PHE A 94 -0.86 7.14 -5.44
C PHE A 94 -0.79 8.51 -4.78
N TYR A 95 -0.41 8.54 -3.49
CA TYR A 95 -0.35 9.76 -2.71
C TYR A 95 1.11 10.20 -2.49
N PRO A 96 1.48 11.47 -2.71
CA PRO A 96 2.86 11.92 -2.52
C PRO A 96 3.22 11.99 -1.04
N TYR A 97 4.42 11.53 -0.67
CA TYR A 97 4.91 11.63 0.72
C TYR A 97 5.12 13.08 1.17
N LYS A 98 5.60 13.93 0.25
CA LYS A 98 5.74 15.37 0.48
C LYS A 98 4.52 16.08 -0.09
N LYS A 99 3.81 16.86 0.74
CA LYS A 99 2.87 17.84 0.22
C LYS A 99 3.65 18.80 -0.68
N ARG A 100 3.27 18.92 -1.96
CA ARG A 100 3.76 20.02 -2.81
C ARG A 100 3.43 21.31 -2.06
N LYS A 101 4.46 22.03 -1.62
CA LYS A 101 4.35 23.42 -1.16
C LYS A 101 3.97 24.30 -2.35
#